data_AF-A0A178DLI0-F1
#
_entry.id   AF-A0A178DLI0-F1
#
_cell.length_a   1.000
_cell.length_b   1.000
_cell.length_c   1.000
_cell.angle_alpha   90.00
_cell.angle_beta   90.00
_cell.angle_gamma   90.00
#
_symmetry.space_group_name_H-M   'P 1'
#
loop_
_entity.id
_entity.type
_entity.pdbx_description
1 polymer ?
#
loop_
_entity_poly.entity_id
_entity_poly.type
_entity_poly.pdbx_seq_one_letter_code
_entity_poly.pdbx_strand_id
1 'polypeptide(L)'
;MRSRGEFQKALSKTLAEVKASGYKFEDVLPEEMADHFQEMTDLKTAREYIKEVELRESELKAENAVLLNKLATAKTSPGEEAEEYEMVKVDLQLANRRISYYQKLADTAEQKAAKYERQWKEAATELKFTVKAAKQHEKLGIELSDLQTAYLEMSKQNNDLLEHVEWERQECQKMIDKKEVQCRTMIEAKDKELAVMATKVAKVEKVEAEDEAFSQAHTELIEMLQTQNSEAAFEEKLSKQDALYCAVKSEMVPLRQFYDTVCEVLKLYQAIFQNFSDPKAKLFTRLPLSLDHLMTAAADYVDVYRSMHQTLQGGGVVDEAVRNELQIMGNNATEMYNRLTAIHEYVTKLLECLEPEPTVRVTKKARAGFNTVFNVFFFRGKGE
;
A
#
# COMPACT_ATOMS: atom_id res chain seq x y z
N MET A 1 63.05 -29.76 -3.15
CA MET A 1 63.19 -30.96 -4.01
C MET A 1 63.84 -32.05 -3.17
N ARG A 2 63.21 -33.21 -2.99
CA ARG A 2 63.82 -34.32 -2.24
C ARG A 2 65.03 -34.85 -3.02
N SER A 3 66.14 -35.09 -2.33
CA SER A 3 67.35 -35.60 -2.99
C SER A 3 67.14 -37.05 -3.42
N ARG A 4 67.84 -37.48 -4.48
CA ARG A 4 67.76 -38.86 -5.00
C ARG A 4 68.06 -39.92 -3.91
N GLY A 5 68.89 -39.57 -2.94
CA GLY A 5 69.17 -40.41 -1.76
C GLY A 5 68.02 -40.49 -0.75
N GLU A 6 67.19 -39.46 -0.62
CA GLU A 6 66.00 -39.47 0.25
C GLU A 6 64.88 -40.34 -0.34
N PHE A 7 64.70 -40.32 -1.66
CA PHE A 7 63.77 -41.23 -2.35
C PHE A 7 64.21 -42.68 -2.22
N GLN A 8 65.51 -42.97 -2.35
CA GLN A 8 66.05 -44.33 -2.21
C GLN A 8 65.91 -44.85 -0.77
N LYS A 9 66.04 -43.98 0.24
CA LYS A 9 65.76 -44.31 1.65
C LYS A 9 64.27 -44.52 1.92
N ALA A 10 63.38 -43.74 1.31
CA ALA A 10 61.94 -43.93 1.44
C ALA A 10 61.48 -45.24 0.78
N LEU A 11 61.97 -45.53 -0.43
CA LEU A 11 61.69 -46.77 -1.16
C LEU A 11 62.22 -48.02 -0.44
N SER A 12 63.43 -47.96 0.11
CA SER A 12 63.98 -49.08 0.89
C SER A 12 63.21 -49.32 2.19
N LYS A 13 62.67 -48.25 2.80
CA LYS A 13 61.81 -48.36 4.00
C LYS A 13 60.45 -48.98 3.68
N THR A 14 59.78 -48.53 2.62
CA THR A 14 58.50 -49.13 2.18
C THR A 14 58.68 -50.57 1.70
N LEU A 15 59.79 -50.88 1.03
CA LEU A 15 60.17 -52.25 0.66
C LEU A 15 60.37 -53.17 1.87
N ALA A 16 61.00 -52.66 2.93
CA ALA A 16 61.18 -53.42 4.16
C ALA A 16 59.85 -53.67 4.88
N GLU A 17 58.94 -52.68 4.89
CA GLU A 17 57.60 -52.79 5.48
C GLU A 17 56.71 -53.78 4.70
N VAL A 18 56.77 -53.78 3.36
CA VAL A 18 56.07 -54.73 2.49
C VAL A 18 56.59 -56.15 2.68
N LYS A 19 57.91 -56.33 2.75
CA LYS A 19 58.54 -57.63 2.99
C LYS A 19 58.26 -58.20 4.39
N ALA A 20 58.15 -57.33 5.40
CA ALA A 20 57.74 -57.72 6.75
C ALA A 20 56.26 -58.14 6.81
N SER A 21 55.44 -57.69 5.86
CA SER A 21 54.01 -58.00 5.75
C SER A 21 53.72 -59.27 4.94
N GLY A 22 54.74 -59.96 4.42
CA GLY A 22 54.62 -61.24 3.72
C GLY A 22 54.22 -61.16 2.24
N TYR A 23 54.07 -59.96 1.67
CA TYR A 23 53.78 -59.76 0.25
C TYR A 23 55.03 -59.90 -0.61
N LYS A 24 54.89 -60.43 -1.83
CA LYS A 24 55.97 -60.41 -2.81
C LYS A 24 56.08 -59.01 -3.40
N PHE A 25 57.28 -58.64 -3.83
CA PHE A 25 57.54 -57.35 -4.45
C PHE A 25 56.66 -57.10 -5.69
N GLU A 26 56.31 -58.17 -6.39
CA GLU A 26 55.45 -58.18 -7.58
C GLU A 26 53.98 -57.81 -7.26
N ASP A 27 53.51 -58.02 -6.03
CA ASP A 27 52.09 -57.85 -5.65
C ASP A 27 51.73 -56.39 -5.32
N VAL A 28 52.73 -55.54 -5.07
CA VAL A 28 52.56 -54.14 -4.61
C VAL A 28 52.99 -53.14 -5.70
N LEU A 29 53.52 -53.65 -6.81
CA LEU A 29 53.98 -52.83 -7.91
C LEU A 29 52.83 -52.52 -8.88
N PRO A 30 52.55 -51.25 -9.21
CA PRO A 30 51.66 -50.90 -10.31
C PRO A 30 52.17 -51.52 -11.62
N GLU A 31 51.29 -52.06 -12.48
CA GLU A 31 51.68 -52.69 -13.76
C GLU A 31 52.58 -51.77 -14.61
N GLU A 32 52.31 -50.46 -14.59
CA GLU A 32 53.09 -49.41 -15.27
C GLU A 32 54.57 -49.34 -14.82
N MET A 33 54.87 -49.76 -13.59
CA MET A 33 56.24 -49.79 -13.04
C MET A 33 56.96 -51.09 -13.40
N ALA A 34 56.24 -52.19 -13.63
CA ALA A 34 56.84 -53.46 -14.04
C ALA A 34 57.47 -53.34 -15.43
N ASP A 35 56.77 -52.69 -16.36
CA ASP A 35 57.28 -52.36 -17.69
C ASP A 35 58.55 -51.49 -17.60
N HIS A 36 58.57 -50.50 -16.69
CA HIS A 36 59.72 -49.63 -16.52
C HIS A 36 60.96 -50.36 -15.94
N PHE A 37 60.78 -51.36 -15.08
CA PHE A 37 61.88 -52.20 -14.60
C PHE A 37 62.41 -53.13 -15.70
N GLN A 38 61.54 -53.63 -16.58
CA GLN A 38 61.95 -54.40 -17.74
C GLN A 38 62.76 -53.53 -18.70
N GLU A 39 62.28 -52.32 -19.02
CA GLU A 39 63.02 -51.34 -19.81
C GLU A 39 64.40 -51.01 -19.20
N MET A 40 64.47 -50.82 -17.88
CA MET A 40 65.74 -50.55 -17.18
C MET A 40 66.71 -51.73 -17.23
N THR A 41 66.20 -52.96 -17.26
CA THR A 41 67.00 -54.18 -17.39
C THR A 41 67.55 -54.30 -18.82
N ASP A 42 66.71 -54.04 -19.83
CA ASP A 42 67.12 -54.03 -21.24
C ASP A 42 68.10 -52.88 -21.54
N LEU A 43 67.96 -51.73 -20.89
CA LEU A 43 68.90 -50.61 -20.98
C LEU A 43 70.24 -50.97 -20.33
N LYS A 44 70.24 -51.79 -19.27
CA LYS A 44 71.46 -52.28 -18.63
C LYS A 44 72.19 -53.28 -19.52
N THR A 45 71.49 -54.23 -20.12
CA THR A 45 72.08 -55.20 -21.06
C THR A 45 72.61 -54.49 -22.31
N ALA A 46 71.89 -53.50 -22.84
CA ALA A 46 72.37 -52.67 -23.95
C ALA A 46 73.63 -51.88 -23.58
N ARG A 47 73.72 -51.32 -22.36
CA ARG A 47 74.93 -50.63 -21.87
C ARG A 47 76.12 -51.57 -21.69
N GLU A 48 75.87 -52.80 -21.23
CA GLU A 48 76.92 -53.83 -21.11
C GLU A 48 77.45 -54.22 -22.49
N TYR A 49 76.57 -54.40 -23.47
CA TYR A 49 76.95 -54.66 -24.86
C TYR A 49 77.75 -53.49 -25.47
N ILE A 50 77.33 -52.23 -25.25
CA ILE A 50 78.08 -51.05 -25.72
C ILE A 50 79.50 -51.05 -25.13
N LYS A 51 79.65 -51.30 -23.82
CA LYS A 51 80.98 -51.38 -23.19
C LYS A 51 81.84 -52.48 -23.77
N GLU A 52 81.26 -53.64 -24.08
CA GLU A 52 81.97 -54.74 -24.74
C GLU A 52 82.44 -54.33 -26.14
N VAL A 53 81.60 -53.64 -26.90
CA VAL A 53 81.95 -53.12 -28.23
C VAL A 53 83.01 -52.03 -28.14
N GLU A 54 82.93 -51.09 -27.19
CA GLU A 54 83.93 -50.05 -26.94
C GLU A 54 85.28 -50.64 -26.54
N LEU A 55 85.28 -51.66 -25.67
CA LEU A 55 86.48 -52.40 -25.28
C LEU A 55 87.12 -53.06 -26.52
N ARG A 56 86.30 -53.75 -27.32
CA ARG A 56 86.76 -54.42 -28.54
C ARG A 56 87.27 -53.43 -29.59
N GLU A 57 86.66 -52.26 -29.70
CA GLU A 57 87.15 -51.18 -30.56
C GLU A 57 88.49 -50.63 -30.07
N SER A 58 88.67 -50.48 -28.76
CA SER A 58 89.93 -50.07 -28.15
C SER A 58 91.04 -51.11 -28.39
N GLU A 59 90.74 -52.39 -28.22
CA GLU A 59 91.67 -53.50 -28.51
C GLU A 59 92.09 -53.51 -29.98
N LEU A 60 91.13 -53.37 -30.90
CA LEU A 60 91.42 -53.29 -32.34
C LEU A 60 92.25 -52.05 -32.70
N LYS A 61 92.03 -50.91 -32.04
CA LYS A 61 92.89 -49.71 -32.22
C LYS A 61 94.32 -49.96 -31.73
N ALA A 62 94.49 -50.63 -30.59
CA ALA A 62 95.80 -51.00 -30.07
C ALA A 62 96.52 -52.00 -30.99
N GLU A 63 95.82 -53.03 -31.48
CA GLU A 63 96.35 -53.98 -32.47
C GLU A 63 96.76 -53.28 -33.77
N ASN A 64 95.95 -52.33 -34.26
CA ASN A 64 96.27 -51.55 -35.45
C ASN A 64 97.53 -50.68 -35.25
N ALA A 65 97.69 -50.08 -34.07
CA ALA A 65 98.91 -49.34 -33.73
C ALA A 65 100.15 -50.27 -33.68
N VAL A 66 100.00 -51.49 -33.17
CA VAL A 66 101.07 -52.51 -33.18
C VAL A 66 101.42 -52.95 -34.60
N LEU A 67 100.43 -53.18 -35.46
CA LEU A 67 100.65 -53.53 -36.86
C LEU A 67 101.32 -52.39 -37.65
N LEU A 68 100.94 -51.15 -37.40
CA LEU A 68 101.59 -49.97 -37.99
C LEU A 68 103.07 -49.87 -37.57
N ASN A 69 103.38 -50.17 -36.31
CA ASN A 69 104.77 -50.23 -35.84
C ASN A 69 105.55 -51.38 -36.50
N LYS A 70 104.95 -52.57 -36.62
CA LYS A 70 105.57 -53.71 -37.35
C LYS A 70 105.82 -53.38 -38.83
N LEU A 71 104.90 -52.62 -39.44
CA LEU A 71 105.04 -52.14 -40.82
C LEU A 71 106.19 -51.14 -40.97
N ALA A 72 106.41 -50.28 -39.97
CA ALA A 72 107.54 -49.36 -39.93
C ALA A 72 108.89 -50.09 -39.77
N THR A 73 108.96 -51.15 -38.95
CA THR A 73 110.17 -51.95 -38.77
C THR A 73 110.48 -52.85 -39.96
N ALA A 74 109.44 -53.43 -40.61
CA ALA A 74 109.59 -54.27 -41.79
C ALA A 74 110.07 -53.51 -43.06
N LYS A 75 109.92 -52.19 -43.08
CA LYS A 75 110.48 -51.33 -44.15
C LYS A 75 112.01 -51.17 -44.08
N THR A 76 112.65 -51.58 -42.99
CA THR A 76 114.08 -51.29 -42.73
C THR A 76 115.03 -52.50 -42.83
N SER A 77 114.55 -53.72 -43.08
CA SER A 77 115.40 -54.92 -43.18
C SER A 77 115.27 -55.59 -44.57
N PRO A 78 116.36 -55.79 -45.34
CA PRO A 78 116.29 -56.37 -46.68
C PRO A 78 116.55 -57.90 -46.63
N GLY A 79 115.57 -58.70 -47.03
CA GLY A 79 115.81 -60.11 -47.37
C GLY A 79 114.57 -61.01 -47.33
N GLU A 80 113.90 -61.08 -46.17
CA GLU A 80 112.76 -61.98 -45.93
C GLU A 80 111.46 -61.23 -45.48
N GLU A 81 111.55 -59.94 -45.17
CA GLU A 81 110.44 -59.12 -44.63
C GLU A 81 109.52 -58.50 -45.71
N ALA A 82 109.82 -58.66 -47.01
CA ALA A 82 109.00 -58.11 -48.09
C ALA A 82 107.63 -58.82 -48.21
N GLU A 83 107.61 -60.14 -47.97
CA GLU A 83 106.36 -60.91 -47.92
C GLU A 83 105.54 -60.56 -46.68
N GLU A 84 106.17 -60.41 -45.51
CA GLU A 84 105.50 -59.96 -44.29
C GLU A 84 104.93 -58.53 -44.44
N TYR A 85 105.68 -57.63 -45.09
CA TYR A 85 105.21 -56.28 -45.38
C TYR A 85 103.98 -56.26 -46.30
N GLU A 86 103.95 -57.07 -47.36
CA GLU A 86 102.76 -57.19 -48.21
C GLU A 86 101.60 -57.87 -47.47
N MET A 87 101.86 -58.85 -46.59
CA MET A 87 100.81 -59.43 -45.74
C MET A 87 100.20 -58.37 -44.79
N VAL A 88 101.01 -57.62 -44.06
CA VAL A 88 100.51 -56.57 -43.15
C VAL A 88 99.77 -55.47 -43.90
N LYS A 89 100.19 -55.13 -45.12
CA LYS A 89 99.49 -54.18 -45.99
C LYS A 89 98.12 -54.71 -46.45
N VAL A 90 98.02 -55.99 -46.77
CA VAL A 90 96.74 -56.66 -47.07
C VAL A 90 95.84 -56.68 -45.83
N ASP A 91 96.37 -57.01 -44.65
CA ASP A 91 95.64 -57.01 -43.38
C ASP A 91 95.12 -55.62 -43.01
N LEU A 92 95.93 -54.58 -43.20
CA LEU A 92 95.53 -53.18 -42.98
C LEU A 92 94.42 -52.75 -43.95
N GLN A 93 94.49 -53.18 -45.22
CA GLN A 93 93.40 -52.94 -46.17
C GLN A 93 92.11 -53.67 -45.79
N LEU A 94 92.22 -54.92 -45.31
CA LEU A 94 91.08 -55.68 -44.81
C LEU A 94 90.46 -55.05 -43.56
N ALA A 95 91.29 -54.61 -42.61
CA ALA A 95 90.85 -53.89 -41.42
C ALA A 95 90.15 -52.58 -41.78
N ASN A 96 90.70 -51.78 -42.71
CA ASN A 96 90.06 -50.54 -43.18
C ASN A 96 88.72 -50.79 -43.88
N ARG A 97 88.61 -51.85 -44.70
CA ARG A 97 87.34 -52.26 -45.30
C ARG A 97 86.32 -52.66 -44.24
N ARG A 98 86.77 -53.38 -43.20
CA ARG A 98 85.94 -53.80 -42.07
C ARG A 98 85.45 -52.62 -41.23
N ILE A 99 86.33 -51.66 -40.94
CA ILE A 99 85.97 -50.39 -40.26
C ILE A 99 84.93 -49.63 -41.10
N SER A 100 85.16 -49.46 -42.40
CA SER A 100 84.21 -48.76 -43.28
C SER A 100 82.85 -49.47 -43.36
N TYR A 101 82.85 -50.81 -43.35
CA TYR A 101 81.62 -51.59 -43.29
C TYR A 101 80.84 -51.35 -41.99
N TYR A 102 81.50 -51.42 -40.83
CA TYR A 102 80.83 -51.17 -39.55
C TYR A 102 80.42 -49.71 -39.35
N GLN A 103 81.17 -48.74 -39.88
CA GLN A 103 80.76 -47.33 -39.89
C GLN A 103 79.46 -47.17 -40.68
N LYS A 104 79.37 -47.72 -41.90
CA LYS A 104 78.12 -47.70 -42.67
C LYS A 104 76.98 -48.39 -41.93
N LEU A 105 77.26 -49.50 -41.25
CA LEU A 105 76.25 -50.19 -40.46
C LEU A 105 75.77 -49.32 -39.29
N ALA A 106 76.67 -48.66 -38.57
CA ALA A 106 76.37 -47.73 -37.48
C ALA A 106 75.54 -46.54 -37.99
N ASP A 107 75.96 -45.89 -39.08
CA ASP A 107 75.23 -44.78 -39.71
C ASP A 107 73.79 -45.20 -40.09
N THR A 108 73.62 -46.38 -40.68
CA THR A 108 72.27 -46.88 -41.03
C THR A 108 71.43 -47.22 -39.80
N ALA A 109 72.04 -47.68 -38.70
CA ALA A 109 71.36 -47.93 -37.44
C ALA A 109 70.93 -46.62 -36.77
N GLU A 110 71.80 -45.60 -36.75
CA GLU A 110 71.47 -44.26 -36.23
C GLU A 110 70.34 -43.61 -37.02
N GLN A 111 70.37 -43.70 -38.36
CA GLN A 111 69.27 -43.18 -39.20
C GLN A 111 67.94 -43.87 -38.90
N LYS A 112 67.96 -45.19 -38.70
CA LYS A 112 66.75 -45.95 -38.30
C LYS A 112 66.28 -45.54 -36.91
N ALA A 113 67.16 -45.43 -35.94
CA ALA A 113 66.84 -45.00 -34.58
C ALA A 113 66.21 -43.59 -34.58
N ALA A 114 66.81 -42.64 -35.30
CA ALA A 114 66.27 -41.28 -35.44
C ALA A 114 64.90 -41.27 -36.13
N LYS A 115 64.67 -42.14 -37.12
CA LYS A 115 63.35 -42.29 -37.75
C LYS A 115 62.31 -42.81 -36.76
N TYR A 116 62.63 -43.86 -36.01
CA TYR A 116 61.73 -44.41 -35.00
C TYR A 116 61.44 -43.42 -33.87
N GLU A 117 62.44 -42.65 -33.44
CA GLU A 117 62.25 -41.59 -32.43
C GLU A 117 61.27 -40.51 -32.91
N ARG A 118 61.38 -40.08 -34.18
CA ARG A 118 60.42 -39.12 -34.77
C ARG A 118 59.02 -39.70 -34.83
N GLN A 119 58.87 -40.93 -35.35
CA GLN A 119 57.57 -41.60 -35.43
C GLN A 119 56.93 -41.79 -34.05
N TRP A 120 57.73 -42.13 -33.04
CA TRP A 120 57.25 -42.27 -31.67
C TRP A 120 56.81 -40.92 -31.09
N LYS A 121 57.57 -39.84 -31.33
CA LYS A 121 57.17 -38.49 -30.91
C LYS A 121 55.87 -38.04 -31.56
N GLU A 122 55.71 -38.28 -32.86
CA GLU A 122 54.48 -37.99 -33.61
C GLU A 122 53.29 -38.77 -33.02
N ALA A 123 53.42 -40.09 -32.87
CA ALA A 123 52.39 -40.94 -32.26
C ALA A 123 52.04 -40.51 -30.83
N ALA A 124 53.03 -40.13 -30.01
CA ALA A 124 52.81 -39.64 -28.66
C ALA A 124 52.06 -38.31 -28.63
N THR A 125 52.29 -37.42 -29.61
CA THR A 125 51.52 -36.17 -29.73
C THR A 125 50.09 -36.41 -30.18
N GLU A 126 49.87 -37.32 -31.13
CA GLU A 126 48.54 -37.73 -31.58
C GLU A 126 47.75 -38.36 -30.43
N LEU A 127 48.36 -39.27 -29.66
CA LEU A 127 47.73 -39.88 -28.48
C LEU A 127 47.31 -38.83 -27.45
N LYS A 128 48.14 -37.80 -27.21
CA LYS A 128 47.77 -36.70 -26.31
C LYS A 128 46.58 -35.90 -26.83
N PHE A 129 46.48 -35.71 -28.14
CA PHE A 129 45.34 -35.01 -28.75
C PHE A 129 44.06 -35.86 -28.66
N THR A 130 44.13 -37.15 -28.99
CA THR A 130 42.96 -38.05 -28.93
C THR A 130 42.45 -38.21 -27.50
N VAL A 131 43.33 -38.33 -26.49
CA VAL A 131 42.93 -38.37 -25.08
C VAL A 131 42.26 -37.07 -24.64
N LYS A 132 42.76 -35.91 -25.09
CA LYS A 132 42.10 -34.62 -24.80
C LYS A 132 40.72 -34.52 -25.45
N ALA A 133 40.59 -34.93 -26.71
CA ALA A 133 39.33 -34.95 -27.42
C ALA A 133 38.32 -35.91 -26.78
N ALA A 134 38.75 -37.10 -26.36
CA ALA A 134 37.92 -38.07 -25.65
C ALA A 134 37.40 -37.50 -24.32
N LYS A 135 38.26 -36.85 -23.53
CA LYS A 135 37.84 -36.16 -22.29
C LYS A 135 36.85 -35.03 -22.53
N GLN A 136 36.99 -34.28 -23.62
CA GLN A 136 36.03 -33.24 -23.98
C GLN A 136 34.68 -33.84 -24.39
N HIS A 137 34.71 -34.92 -25.18
CA HIS A 137 33.51 -35.63 -25.58
C HIS A 137 32.76 -36.22 -24.38
N GLU A 138 33.48 -36.81 -23.42
CA GLU A 138 32.90 -37.32 -22.17
C GLU A 138 32.22 -36.20 -21.37
N LYS A 139 32.87 -35.03 -21.21
CA LYS A 139 32.26 -33.87 -20.54
C LYS A 139 31.00 -33.39 -21.23
N LEU A 140 31.04 -33.23 -22.56
CA LEU A 140 29.87 -32.82 -23.34
C LEU A 140 28.74 -33.86 -23.26
N GLY A 141 29.08 -35.15 -23.17
CA GLY A 141 28.12 -36.23 -22.98
C GLY A 141 27.40 -36.14 -21.63
N ILE A 142 28.15 -35.84 -20.56
CA ILE A 142 27.58 -35.61 -19.22
C ILE A 142 26.68 -34.38 -19.23
N GLU A 143 27.16 -33.25 -19.75
CA GLU A 143 26.38 -32.00 -19.85
C GLU A 143 25.07 -32.20 -20.64
N LEU A 144 25.12 -32.96 -21.74
CA LEU A 144 23.94 -33.27 -22.54
C LEU A 144 22.95 -34.15 -21.77
N SER A 145 23.43 -35.16 -21.04
CA SER A 145 22.60 -36.01 -20.18
C SER A 145 21.92 -35.21 -19.06
N ASP A 146 22.65 -34.29 -18.44
CA ASP A 146 22.12 -33.42 -17.38
C ASP A 146 21.04 -32.48 -17.95
N LEU A 147 21.31 -31.87 -19.11
CA LEU A 147 20.34 -31.02 -19.81
C LEU A 147 19.08 -31.78 -20.23
N GLN A 148 19.21 -33.02 -20.72
CA GLN A 148 18.07 -33.86 -21.04
C GLN A 148 17.22 -34.19 -19.81
N THR A 149 17.87 -34.49 -18.69
CA THR A 149 17.19 -34.77 -17.42
C THR A 149 16.42 -33.54 -16.92
N ALA A 150 17.07 -32.38 -16.93
CA ALA A 150 16.45 -31.10 -16.56
C ALA A 150 15.27 -30.74 -17.49
N TYR A 151 15.41 -30.97 -18.80
CA TYR A 151 14.32 -30.74 -19.75
C TYR A 151 13.10 -31.62 -19.46
N LEU A 152 13.30 -32.91 -19.18
CA LEU A 152 12.22 -33.82 -18.84
C LEU A 152 11.52 -33.42 -17.54
N GLU A 153 12.28 -32.98 -16.53
CA GLU A 153 11.72 -32.49 -15.28
C GLU A 153 10.86 -31.24 -15.50
N MET A 154 11.37 -30.25 -16.23
CA MET A 154 10.62 -29.03 -16.57
C MET A 154 9.37 -29.34 -17.41
N SER A 155 9.48 -30.27 -18.37
CA SER A 155 8.33 -30.71 -19.17
C SER A 155 7.26 -31.37 -18.31
N LYS A 156 7.66 -32.18 -17.32
CA LYS A 156 6.74 -32.81 -16.38
C LYS A 156 6.05 -31.77 -15.51
N GLN A 157 6.81 -30.84 -14.91
CA GLN A 157 6.25 -29.76 -14.10
C GLN A 157 5.27 -28.89 -14.90
N ASN A 158 5.59 -28.61 -16.17
CA ASN A 158 4.69 -27.86 -17.05
C ASN A 158 3.39 -28.61 -17.34
N ASN A 159 3.46 -29.93 -17.55
CA ASN A 159 2.26 -30.76 -17.72
C ASN A 159 1.41 -30.81 -16.44
N ASP A 160 2.04 -30.99 -15.28
CA ASP A 160 1.35 -31.00 -13.98
C ASP A 160 0.63 -29.65 -13.73
N LEU A 161 1.26 -28.52 -14.09
CA LEU A 161 0.64 -27.19 -14.02
C LEU A 161 -0.52 -27.03 -15.00
N LEU A 162 -0.40 -27.53 -16.23
CA LEU A 162 -1.49 -27.51 -17.20
C LEU A 162 -2.70 -28.31 -16.72
N GLU A 163 -2.48 -29.51 -16.20
CA GLU A 163 -3.55 -30.34 -15.61
C GLU A 163 -4.23 -29.61 -14.43
N HIS A 164 -3.45 -28.93 -13.58
CA HIS A 164 -4.00 -28.16 -12.48
C HIS A 164 -4.87 -26.99 -12.96
N VAL A 165 -4.40 -26.23 -13.95
CA VAL A 165 -5.15 -25.10 -14.54
C VAL A 165 -6.43 -25.60 -15.21
N GLU A 166 -6.39 -26.73 -15.90
CA GLU A 166 -7.58 -27.35 -16.49
C GLU A 166 -8.59 -27.76 -15.43
N TRP A 167 -8.13 -28.37 -14.32
CA TRP A 167 -8.97 -28.72 -13.18
C TRP A 167 -9.62 -27.49 -12.55
N GLU A 168 -8.86 -26.43 -12.27
CA GLU A 168 -9.39 -25.18 -11.70
C GLU A 168 -10.42 -24.52 -12.63
N ARG A 169 -10.15 -24.52 -13.94
CA ARG A 169 -11.08 -24.02 -14.95
C ARG A 169 -12.40 -24.80 -14.94
N GLN A 170 -12.35 -26.13 -14.81
CA GLN A 170 -13.55 -26.96 -14.73
C GLN A 170 -14.36 -26.65 -13.46
N GLU A 171 -13.71 -26.48 -12.30
CA GLU A 171 -14.38 -26.11 -11.06
C GLU A 171 -14.99 -24.71 -11.12
N CYS A 172 -14.27 -23.74 -11.72
CA CYS A 172 -14.81 -22.40 -11.94
C CYS A 172 -16.04 -22.43 -12.86
N GLN A 173 -16.01 -23.22 -13.94
CA GLN A 173 -17.16 -23.38 -14.83
C GLN A 173 -18.37 -23.95 -14.08
N LYS A 174 -18.19 -25.00 -13.26
CA LYS A 174 -19.28 -25.56 -12.43
C LYS A 174 -19.88 -24.52 -11.49
N MET A 175 -19.04 -23.67 -10.90
CA MET A 175 -19.50 -22.60 -10.00
C MET A 175 -20.24 -21.50 -10.75
N ILE A 176 -19.79 -21.13 -11.95
CA ILE A 176 -20.51 -20.22 -12.85
C ILE A 176 -21.88 -20.80 -13.18
N ASP A 177 -21.95 -22.04 -13.67
CA ASP A 177 -23.20 -22.69 -14.03
C ASP A 177 -24.18 -22.74 -12.84
N LYS A 178 -23.68 -23.06 -11.64
CA LYS A 178 -24.48 -23.03 -10.41
C LYS A 178 -25.03 -21.63 -10.10
N LYS A 179 -24.21 -20.59 -10.28
CA LYS A 179 -24.62 -19.20 -10.05
C LYS A 179 -25.59 -18.70 -11.10
N GLU A 180 -25.42 -19.09 -12.36
CA GLU A 180 -26.37 -18.79 -13.43
C GLU A 180 -27.75 -19.39 -13.15
N VAL A 181 -27.81 -20.64 -12.69
CA VAL A 181 -29.07 -21.27 -12.26
C VAL A 181 -29.69 -20.52 -11.08
N GLN A 182 -28.90 -20.11 -10.09
CA GLN A 182 -29.38 -19.29 -8.95
C GLN A 182 -29.93 -17.93 -9.41
N CYS A 183 -29.24 -17.24 -10.32
CA CYS A 183 -29.71 -15.97 -10.86
C CYS A 183 -31.00 -16.16 -11.66
N ARG A 184 -31.09 -17.19 -12.50
CA ARG A 184 -32.29 -17.47 -13.29
C ARG A 184 -33.50 -17.74 -12.40
N THR A 185 -33.34 -18.56 -11.36
CA THR A 185 -34.42 -18.86 -10.41
C THR A 185 -34.86 -17.63 -9.61
N MET A 186 -33.93 -16.73 -9.23
CA MET A 186 -34.29 -15.46 -8.59
C MET A 186 -35.04 -14.52 -9.53
N ILE A 187 -34.63 -14.43 -10.80
CA ILE A 187 -35.33 -13.63 -11.81
C ILE A 187 -36.76 -14.15 -11.98
N GLU A 188 -36.94 -15.47 -12.17
CA GLU A 188 -38.27 -16.07 -12.29
C GLU A 188 -39.16 -15.84 -11.05
N ALA A 189 -38.57 -15.86 -9.85
CA ALA A 189 -39.29 -15.54 -8.62
C ALA A 189 -39.73 -14.07 -8.57
N LYS A 190 -38.84 -13.15 -8.95
CA LYS A 190 -39.15 -11.71 -9.00
C LYS A 190 -40.18 -11.38 -10.06
N ASP A 191 -40.12 -12.00 -11.23
CA ASP A 191 -41.12 -11.82 -12.28
C ASP A 191 -42.51 -12.30 -11.82
N LYS A 192 -42.58 -13.42 -11.08
CA LYS A 192 -43.83 -13.89 -10.46
C LYS A 192 -44.35 -12.90 -9.41
N GLU A 193 -43.47 -12.36 -8.55
CA GLU A 193 -43.85 -11.33 -7.57
C GLU A 193 -44.38 -10.06 -8.24
N LEU A 194 -43.70 -9.60 -9.31
CA LEU A 194 -44.13 -8.43 -10.08
C LEU A 194 -45.47 -8.67 -10.76
N ALA A 195 -45.71 -9.84 -11.34
CA ALA A 195 -47.00 -10.19 -11.90
C ALA A 195 -48.12 -10.16 -10.84
N VAL A 196 -47.87 -10.71 -9.64
CA VAL A 196 -48.82 -10.63 -8.53
C VAL A 196 -49.05 -9.17 -8.11
N MET A 197 -48.02 -8.36 -7.99
CA MET A 197 -48.15 -6.94 -7.64
C MET A 197 -48.94 -6.18 -8.70
N ALA A 198 -48.69 -6.41 -9.99
CA ALA A 198 -49.47 -5.81 -11.07
C ALA A 198 -50.96 -6.16 -10.97
N THR A 199 -51.30 -7.42 -10.65
CA THR A 199 -52.71 -7.79 -10.43
C THR A 199 -53.33 -7.14 -9.19
N LYS A 200 -52.54 -6.89 -8.13
CA LYS A 200 -53.02 -6.17 -6.95
C LYS A 200 -53.26 -4.69 -7.26
N VAL A 201 -52.34 -4.04 -7.97
CA VAL A 201 -52.49 -2.65 -8.41
C VAL A 201 -53.75 -2.49 -9.26
N ALA A 202 -53.96 -3.35 -10.26
CA ALA A 202 -55.18 -3.31 -11.08
C ALA A 202 -56.48 -3.50 -10.27
N LYS A 203 -56.44 -4.27 -9.18
CA LYS A 203 -57.58 -4.39 -8.25
C LYS A 203 -57.80 -3.13 -7.42
N VAL A 204 -56.74 -2.50 -6.94
CA VAL A 204 -56.80 -1.24 -6.19
C VAL A 204 -57.37 -0.13 -7.08
N GLU A 205 -56.85 0.02 -8.30
CA GLU A 205 -57.37 0.99 -9.28
C GLU A 205 -58.87 0.78 -9.55
N LYS A 206 -59.33 -0.48 -9.61
CA LYS A 206 -60.76 -0.78 -9.76
C LYS A 206 -61.58 -0.34 -8.55
N VAL A 207 -61.08 -0.58 -7.34
CA VAL A 207 -61.75 -0.18 -6.09
C VAL A 207 -61.80 1.34 -5.97
N GLU A 208 -60.71 2.03 -6.30
CA GLU A 208 -60.66 3.50 -6.31
C GLU A 208 -61.66 4.08 -7.33
N ALA A 209 -61.76 3.50 -8.53
CA ALA A 209 -62.77 3.92 -9.50
C ALA A 209 -64.22 3.67 -9.04
N GLU A 210 -64.48 2.56 -8.33
CA GLU A 210 -65.78 2.27 -7.72
C GLU A 210 -66.11 3.26 -6.58
N ASP A 211 -65.13 3.61 -5.76
CA ASP A 211 -65.28 4.56 -4.65
C ASP A 211 -65.49 6.00 -5.16
N GLU A 212 -64.78 6.41 -6.22
CA GLU A 212 -65.02 7.67 -6.91
C GLU A 212 -66.45 7.75 -7.48
N ALA A 213 -66.90 6.69 -8.15
CA ALA A 213 -68.27 6.62 -8.67
C ALA A 213 -69.32 6.66 -7.55
N PHE A 214 -69.06 6.00 -6.43
CA PHE A 214 -69.93 6.04 -5.24
C PHE A 214 -69.98 7.45 -4.63
N SER A 215 -68.83 8.09 -4.45
CA SER A 215 -68.72 9.44 -3.93
C SER A 215 -69.44 10.47 -4.82
N GLN A 216 -69.34 10.32 -6.14
CA GLN A 216 -70.07 11.16 -7.10
C GLN A 216 -71.59 10.99 -6.92
N ALA A 217 -72.09 9.75 -6.91
CA ALA A 217 -73.52 9.49 -6.71
C ALA A 217 -74.05 9.99 -5.36
N HIS A 218 -73.25 9.87 -4.30
CA HIS A 218 -73.61 10.40 -2.98
C HIS A 218 -73.67 11.93 -2.98
N THR A 219 -72.73 12.60 -3.66
CA THR A 219 -72.71 14.06 -3.80
C THR A 219 -73.94 14.55 -4.57
N GLU A 220 -74.27 13.90 -5.69
CA GLU A 220 -75.48 14.20 -6.46
C GLU A 220 -76.77 14.03 -5.62
N LEU A 221 -76.84 12.98 -4.78
CA LEU A 221 -77.97 12.78 -3.88
C LEU A 221 -78.10 13.92 -2.85
N ILE A 222 -76.97 14.36 -2.28
CA ILE A 222 -76.95 15.51 -1.36
C ILE A 222 -77.46 16.76 -2.09
N GLU A 223 -76.99 17.05 -3.29
CA GLU A 223 -77.41 18.22 -4.06
C GLU A 223 -78.92 18.20 -4.38
N MET A 224 -79.48 17.02 -4.74
CA MET A 224 -80.92 16.84 -4.92
C MET A 224 -81.72 17.08 -3.63
N LEU A 225 -81.23 16.57 -2.49
CA LEU A 225 -81.89 16.77 -1.20
C LEU A 225 -81.79 18.23 -0.73
N GLN A 226 -80.68 18.91 -1.01
CA GLN A 226 -80.50 20.31 -0.68
C GLN A 226 -81.39 21.22 -1.53
N THR A 227 -81.52 20.96 -2.83
CA THR A 227 -82.43 21.70 -3.72
C THR A 227 -83.91 21.49 -3.41
N GLN A 228 -84.29 20.36 -2.80
CA GLN A 228 -85.66 20.11 -2.32
C GLN A 228 -85.98 20.74 -0.95
N ASN A 229 -84.97 21.07 -0.14
CA ASN A 229 -85.15 21.64 1.21
C ASN A 229 -84.87 23.17 1.28
N SER A 230 -84.51 23.82 0.17
CA SER A 230 -83.91 25.15 0.17
C SER A 230 -84.87 26.35 0.08
N GLU A 231 -86.19 26.19 0.27
CA GLU A 231 -87.12 27.35 0.22
C GLU A 231 -87.65 27.84 1.59
N ALA A 232 -87.29 27.20 2.72
CA ALA A 232 -87.81 27.63 4.04
C ALA A 232 -86.78 27.76 5.19
N ALA A 233 -85.50 27.40 5.00
CA ALA A 233 -84.53 27.33 6.12
C ALA A 233 -83.29 28.25 6.01
N PHE A 234 -83.15 29.04 4.94
CA PHE A 234 -81.94 29.83 4.67
C PHE A 234 -81.96 31.23 5.32
N GLU A 235 -83.13 31.86 5.46
CA GLU A 235 -83.23 33.23 6.01
C GLU A 235 -83.05 33.29 7.54
N GLU A 236 -83.41 32.25 8.28
CA GLU A 236 -83.30 32.24 9.75
C GLU A 236 -81.87 31.98 10.28
N LYS A 237 -81.02 31.29 9.48
CA LYS A 237 -79.62 31.00 9.85
C LYS A 237 -78.68 32.18 9.63
N LEU A 238 -78.88 32.96 8.55
CA LEU A 238 -78.06 34.15 8.27
C LEU A 238 -78.23 35.23 9.33
N SER A 239 -79.47 35.48 9.77
CA SER A 239 -79.78 36.49 10.79
C SER A 239 -79.14 36.19 12.15
N LYS A 240 -79.08 34.91 12.55
CA LYS A 240 -78.42 34.49 13.81
C LYS A 240 -76.89 34.59 13.73
N GLN A 241 -76.30 34.27 12.59
CA GLN A 241 -74.85 34.37 12.38
C GLN A 241 -74.35 35.83 12.33
N ASP A 242 -75.13 36.74 11.74
CA ASP A 242 -74.80 38.17 11.73
C ASP A 242 -74.90 38.82 13.12
N ALA A 243 -75.90 38.41 13.91
CA ALA A 243 -76.05 38.84 15.31
C ALA A 243 -74.87 38.35 16.19
N LEU A 244 -74.46 37.10 16.00
CA LEU A 244 -73.28 36.49 16.62
C LEU A 244 -71.99 37.24 16.29
N TYR A 245 -71.73 37.48 15.00
CA TYR A 245 -70.55 38.20 14.54
C TYR A 245 -70.49 39.62 15.11
N CYS A 246 -71.62 40.33 15.12
CA CYS A 246 -71.68 41.69 15.69
C CYS A 246 -71.40 41.71 17.20
N ALA A 247 -71.92 40.73 17.96
CA ALA A 247 -71.69 40.62 19.41
C ALA A 247 -70.24 40.29 19.76
N VAL A 248 -69.62 39.34 19.04
CA VAL A 248 -68.19 39.01 19.23
C VAL A 248 -67.31 40.20 18.87
N LYS A 249 -67.62 40.88 17.76
CA LYS A 249 -66.87 42.05 17.31
C LYS A 249 -66.97 43.20 18.31
N SER A 250 -68.14 43.46 18.91
CA SER A 250 -68.30 44.54 19.89
C SER A 250 -67.54 44.25 21.20
N GLU A 251 -67.49 43.01 21.67
CA GLU A 251 -66.70 42.61 22.85
C GLU A 251 -65.17 42.65 22.58
N MET A 252 -64.73 42.32 21.36
CA MET A 252 -63.31 42.27 21.02
C MET A 252 -62.64 43.64 20.87
N VAL A 253 -63.38 44.66 20.40
CA VAL A 253 -62.85 46.02 20.18
C VAL A 253 -62.21 46.64 21.43
N PRO A 254 -62.88 46.70 22.61
CA PRO A 254 -62.27 47.27 23.81
C PRO A 254 -61.07 46.45 24.31
N LEU A 255 -61.10 45.11 24.18
CA LEU A 255 -59.94 44.27 24.53
C LEU A 255 -58.72 44.58 23.67
N ARG A 256 -58.92 44.72 22.35
CA ARG A 256 -57.83 45.10 21.44
C ARG A 256 -57.25 46.46 21.82
N GLN A 257 -58.11 47.45 22.05
CA GLN A 257 -57.69 48.79 22.42
C GLN A 257 -56.91 48.80 23.75
N PHE A 258 -57.34 47.98 24.71
CA PHE A 258 -56.60 47.77 25.95
C PHE A 258 -55.19 47.23 25.69
N TYR A 259 -55.04 46.13 24.96
CA TYR A 259 -53.73 45.53 24.69
C TYR A 259 -52.80 46.46 23.90
N ASP A 260 -53.33 47.21 22.93
CA ASP A 260 -52.59 48.22 22.20
C ASP A 260 -52.08 49.33 23.18
N THR A 261 -52.95 49.84 24.05
CA THR A 261 -52.61 50.84 25.08
C THR A 261 -51.55 50.33 26.06
N VAL A 262 -51.67 49.07 26.51
CA VAL A 262 -50.70 48.44 27.39
C VAL A 262 -49.33 48.31 26.72
N CYS A 263 -49.27 48.00 25.43
CA CYS A 263 -48.01 47.96 24.70
C CYS A 263 -47.31 49.33 24.68
N GLU A 264 -48.07 50.42 24.59
CA GLU A 264 -47.52 51.78 24.69
C GLU A 264 -47.01 52.11 26.09
N VAL A 265 -47.74 51.73 27.13
CA VAL A 265 -47.31 51.83 28.54
C VAL A 265 -45.98 51.10 28.77
N LEU A 266 -45.87 49.85 28.30
CA LEU A 266 -44.66 49.06 28.44
C LEU A 266 -43.47 49.67 27.69
N LYS A 267 -43.67 50.23 26.49
CA LYS A 267 -42.63 50.96 25.76
C LYS A 267 -42.14 52.18 26.53
N LEU A 268 -43.04 52.92 27.19
CA LEU A 268 -42.65 54.04 28.04
C LEU A 268 -41.84 53.58 29.27
N TYR A 269 -42.27 52.51 29.95
CA TYR A 269 -41.46 51.94 31.04
C TYR A 269 -40.09 51.48 30.56
N GLN A 270 -40.02 50.81 29.42
CA GLN A 270 -38.75 50.38 28.83
C GLN A 270 -37.83 51.58 28.57
N ALA A 271 -38.34 52.68 28.00
CA ALA A 271 -37.57 53.88 27.75
C ALA A 271 -37.05 54.52 29.06
N ILE A 272 -37.87 54.53 30.12
CA ILE A 272 -37.46 55.02 31.45
C ILE A 272 -36.31 54.16 32.00
N PHE A 273 -36.43 52.83 31.99
CA PHE A 273 -35.39 51.94 32.49
C PHE A 273 -34.10 51.94 31.66
N GLN A 274 -34.21 52.09 30.33
CA GLN A 274 -33.05 52.25 29.46
C GLN A 274 -32.28 53.54 29.79
N ASN A 275 -32.99 54.64 30.06
CA ASN A 275 -32.35 55.88 30.49
C ASN A 275 -31.67 55.78 31.86
N PHE A 276 -32.14 54.92 32.77
CA PHE A 276 -31.40 54.63 34.00
C PHE A 276 -30.12 53.81 33.78
N SER A 277 -30.06 53.05 32.68
CA SER A 277 -28.94 52.17 32.38
C SER A 277 -27.82 52.87 31.60
N ASP A 278 -28.10 53.99 30.94
CA ASP A 278 -27.11 54.78 30.21
C ASP A 278 -26.49 55.88 31.10
N PRO A 279 -25.20 55.80 31.45
CA PRO A 279 -24.52 56.80 32.29
C PRO A 279 -24.43 58.19 31.66
N LYS A 280 -24.77 58.35 30.37
CA LYS A 280 -24.77 59.62 29.64
C LYS A 280 -26.18 60.19 29.43
N ALA A 281 -27.24 59.44 29.72
CA ALA A 281 -28.60 59.89 29.52
C ALA A 281 -29.03 60.89 30.60
N LYS A 282 -29.85 61.88 30.22
CA LYS A 282 -30.49 62.77 31.20
C LYS A 282 -31.54 61.95 31.97
N LEU A 283 -31.34 61.80 33.28
CA LEU A 283 -32.30 61.13 34.14
C LEU A 283 -33.66 61.82 34.06
N PHE A 284 -34.72 61.03 33.82
CA PHE A 284 -36.08 61.52 33.98
C PHE A 284 -36.30 61.84 35.46
N THR A 285 -36.72 63.06 35.78
CA THR A 285 -37.13 63.42 37.15
C THR A 285 -38.62 63.20 37.39
N ARG A 286 -39.42 63.06 36.33
CA ARG A 286 -40.87 62.84 36.41
C ARG A 286 -41.36 61.91 35.31
N LEU A 287 -42.45 61.22 35.61
CA LEU A 287 -43.17 60.39 34.67
C LEU A 287 -43.72 61.25 33.50
N PRO A 288 -43.73 60.75 32.25
CA PRO A 288 -44.40 61.43 31.16
C PRO A 288 -45.90 61.56 31.43
N LEU A 289 -46.49 62.76 31.27
CA LEU A 289 -47.95 62.98 31.42
C LEU A 289 -48.80 62.07 30.51
N SER A 290 -48.22 61.60 29.40
CA SER A 290 -48.84 60.62 28.51
C SER A 290 -49.05 59.26 29.18
N LEU A 291 -48.23 58.88 30.15
CA LEU A 291 -48.35 57.60 30.83
C LEU A 291 -49.59 57.54 31.74
N ASP A 292 -49.89 58.61 32.48
CA ASP A 292 -51.11 58.68 33.31
C ASP A 292 -52.37 58.60 32.45
N HIS A 293 -52.36 59.26 31.28
CA HIS A 293 -53.47 59.20 30.33
C HIS A 293 -53.65 57.80 29.75
N LEU A 294 -52.55 57.10 29.42
CA LEU A 294 -52.60 55.71 28.94
C LEU A 294 -53.07 54.75 30.03
N MET A 295 -52.66 54.95 31.29
CA MET A 295 -53.14 54.15 32.42
C MET A 295 -54.64 54.36 32.66
N THR A 296 -55.12 55.60 32.51
CA THR A 296 -56.55 55.92 32.62
C THR A 296 -57.34 55.28 31.46
N ALA A 297 -56.87 55.43 30.23
CA ALA A 297 -57.50 54.82 29.05
C ALA A 297 -57.54 53.29 29.14
N ALA A 298 -56.47 52.66 29.65
CA ALA A 298 -56.44 51.22 29.88
C ALA A 298 -57.50 50.77 30.90
N ALA A 299 -57.73 51.56 31.96
CA ALA A 299 -58.80 51.31 32.92
C ALA A 299 -60.18 51.38 32.25
N ASP A 300 -60.41 52.46 31.48
CA ASP A 300 -61.67 52.68 30.77
C ASP A 300 -61.97 51.54 29.79
N TYR A 301 -60.98 51.04 29.05
CA TYR A 301 -61.18 49.92 28.12
C TYR A 301 -61.54 48.61 28.83
N VAL A 302 -60.95 48.31 29.99
CA VAL A 302 -61.31 47.13 30.80
C VAL A 302 -62.74 47.25 31.33
N ASP A 303 -63.14 48.44 31.78
CA ASP A 303 -64.49 48.66 32.30
C ASP A 303 -65.56 48.67 31.20
N VAL A 304 -65.25 49.22 30.02
CA VAL A 304 -66.09 49.13 28.84
C VAL A 304 -66.27 47.67 28.41
N TYR A 305 -65.18 46.89 28.36
CA TYR A 305 -65.27 45.45 28.08
C TYR A 305 -66.16 44.74 29.09
N ARG A 306 -65.96 44.96 30.40
CA ARG A 306 -66.75 44.31 31.45
C ARG A 306 -68.24 44.64 31.33
N SER A 307 -68.55 45.90 31.05
CA SER A 307 -69.92 46.37 30.85
C SER A 307 -70.57 45.74 29.61
N MET A 308 -69.83 45.66 28.49
CA MET A 308 -70.29 44.99 27.26
C MET A 308 -70.49 43.49 27.47
N HIS A 309 -69.55 42.81 28.12
CA HIS A 309 -69.65 41.38 28.38
C HIS A 309 -70.87 41.06 29.27
N GLN A 310 -71.09 41.83 30.33
CA GLN A 310 -72.25 41.67 31.23
C GLN A 310 -73.60 41.93 30.53
N THR A 311 -73.69 43.02 29.75
CA THR A 311 -74.93 43.35 29.03
C THR A 311 -75.31 42.30 28.00
N LEU A 312 -74.33 41.67 27.38
CA LEU A 312 -74.58 40.67 26.36
C LEU A 312 -74.73 39.24 26.92
N GLN A 313 -74.39 38.99 28.19
CA GLN A 313 -74.50 37.69 28.86
C GLN A 313 -75.95 37.18 28.97
N GLY A 314 -76.94 38.08 29.01
CA GLY A 314 -78.38 37.72 29.03
C GLY A 314 -79.02 37.49 27.66
N GLY A 315 -78.26 37.68 26.57
CA GLY A 315 -78.80 37.82 25.21
C GLY A 315 -79.06 36.52 24.43
N GLY A 316 -78.94 35.33 25.03
CA GLY A 316 -79.43 34.03 24.49
C GLY A 316 -78.94 33.56 23.11
N VAL A 317 -78.04 34.29 22.44
CA VAL A 317 -77.75 34.10 21.00
C VAL A 317 -76.28 33.74 20.72
N VAL A 318 -75.44 33.51 21.74
CA VAL A 318 -73.98 33.35 21.53
C VAL A 318 -73.43 31.96 21.79
N ASP A 319 -72.55 31.49 20.90
CA ASP A 319 -71.72 30.29 21.08
C ASP A 319 -70.85 30.47 22.33
N GLU A 320 -71.18 29.71 23.37
CA GLU A 320 -70.64 29.83 24.71
C GLU A 320 -69.11 29.61 24.74
N ALA A 321 -68.57 28.86 23.78
CA ALA A 321 -67.13 28.61 23.66
C ALA A 321 -66.32 29.88 23.34
N VAL A 322 -66.72 30.64 22.30
CA VAL A 322 -66.00 31.87 21.90
C VAL A 322 -66.08 32.95 22.99
N ARG A 323 -67.20 33.00 23.70
CA ARG A 323 -67.37 33.93 24.82
C ARG A 323 -66.55 33.59 26.03
N ASN A 324 -66.43 32.31 26.37
CA ASN A 324 -65.55 31.87 27.45
C ASN A 324 -64.10 32.29 27.16
N GLU A 325 -63.63 32.16 25.92
CA GLU A 325 -62.31 32.65 25.53
C GLU A 325 -62.17 34.17 25.66
N LEU A 326 -63.15 34.94 25.20
CA LEU A 326 -63.16 36.40 25.39
C LEU A 326 -63.15 36.79 26.86
N GLN A 327 -63.90 36.07 27.71
CA GLN A 327 -63.93 36.28 29.16
C GLN A 327 -62.57 36.00 29.80
N ILE A 328 -61.88 34.93 29.38
CA ILE A 328 -60.52 34.64 29.81
C ILE A 328 -59.58 35.79 29.42
N MET A 329 -59.68 36.30 28.19
CA MET A 329 -58.90 37.47 27.75
C MET A 329 -59.22 38.72 28.58
N GLY A 330 -60.49 38.98 28.90
CA GLY A 330 -60.89 40.10 29.75
C GLY A 330 -60.40 39.99 31.19
N ASN A 331 -60.39 38.79 31.75
CA ASN A 331 -59.82 38.52 33.06
C ASN A 331 -58.30 38.76 33.05
N ASN A 332 -57.61 38.28 32.02
CA ASN A 332 -56.18 38.53 31.83
C ASN A 332 -55.89 40.02 31.65
N ALA A 333 -56.73 40.75 30.90
CA ALA A 333 -56.61 42.20 30.75
C ALA A 333 -56.77 42.92 32.10
N THR A 334 -57.76 42.54 32.90
CA THR A 334 -57.96 43.08 34.25
C THR A 334 -56.74 42.82 35.14
N GLU A 335 -56.21 41.60 35.13
CA GLU A 335 -55.02 41.26 35.91
C GLU A 335 -53.78 42.02 35.44
N MET A 336 -53.59 42.14 34.12
CA MET A 336 -52.49 42.89 33.53
C MET A 336 -52.56 44.37 33.88
N TYR A 337 -53.75 44.97 33.85
CA TYR A 337 -53.98 46.33 34.31
C TYR A 337 -53.56 46.51 35.77
N ASN A 338 -54.04 45.64 36.67
CA ASN A 338 -53.68 45.70 38.09
C ASN A 338 -52.16 45.62 38.32
N ARG A 339 -51.48 44.75 37.58
CA ARG A 339 -50.01 44.63 37.63
C ARG A 339 -49.33 45.89 37.10
N LEU A 340 -49.82 46.48 36.01
CA LEU A 340 -49.30 47.74 35.48
C LEU A 340 -49.50 48.90 36.43
N THR A 341 -50.62 48.96 37.14
CA THR A 341 -50.88 49.97 38.18
C THR A 341 -49.90 49.82 39.33
N ALA A 342 -49.61 48.59 39.77
CA ALA A 342 -48.57 48.35 40.77
C ALA A 342 -47.19 48.81 40.27
N ILE A 343 -46.81 48.45 39.03
CA ILE A 343 -45.54 48.90 38.41
C ILE A 343 -45.50 50.43 38.33
N HIS A 344 -46.59 51.05 37.92
CA HIS A 344 -46.74 52.51 37.85
C HIS A 344 -46.42 53.16 39.19
N GLU A 345 -47.07 52.71 40.27
CA GLU A 345 -46.80 53.20 41.62
C GLU A 345 -45.33 53.02 42.04
N TYR A 346 -44.71 51.89 41.71
CA TYR A 346 -43.30 51.65 42.03
C TYR A 346 -42.37 52.56 41.24
N VAL A 347 -42.61 52.76 39.94
CA VAL A 347 -41.80 53.62 39.08
C VAL A 347 -41.95 55.08 39.52
N THR A 348 -43.15 55.52 39.87
CA THR A 348 -43.40 56.85 40.42
C THR A 348 -42.63 57.06 41.72
N LYS A 349 -42.71 56.12 42.68
CA LYS A 349 -41.92 56.18 43.93
C LYS A 349 -40.42 56.17 43.68
N LEU A 350 -39.94 55.38 42.71
CA LEU A 350 -38.52 55.33 42.35
C LEU A 350 -38.05 56.68 41.79
N LEU A 351 -38.83 57.31 40.92
CA LEU A 351 -38.52 58.62 40.36
C LEU A 351 -38.54 59.71 41.43
N GLU A 352 -39.51 59.68 42.35
CA GLU A 352 -39.55 60.57 43.52
C GLU A 352 -38.30 60.40 44.41
N CYS A 353 -37.82 59.17 44.61
CA CYS A 353 -36.59 58.90 45.37
C CYS A 353 -35.31 59.37 44.65
N LEU A 354 -35.35 59.55 43.33
CA LEU A 354 -34.26 60.02 42.50
C LEU A 354 -34.31 61.54 42.25
N GLU A 355 -35.39 62.22 42.63
CA GLU A 355 -35.39 63.68 42.72
C GLU A 355 -34.37 64.10 43.80
N PRO A 356 -33.34 64.90 43.45
CA PRO A 356 -32.32 65.30 44.41
C PRO A 356 -32.91 66.18 45.51
N GLU A 357 -32.77 65.76 46.78
CA GLU A 357 -33.13 66.58 47.94
C GLU A 357 -32.51 67.99 47.82
N PRO A 358 -33.31 69.07 47.96
CA PRO A 358 -32.84 70.44 47.76
C PRO A 358 -31.85 70.95 48.83
N THR A 359 -31.50 70.16 49.85
CA THR A 359 -30.75 70.61 51.04
C THR A 359 -29.32 70.11 51.19
N VAL A 360 -28.81 69.20 50.34
CA VAL A 360 -27.43 68.65 50.50
C VAL A 360 -26.37 69.38 49.65
N ARG A 361 -26.74 70.43 48.89
CA ARG A 361 -25.78 71.28 48.16
C ARG A 361 -25.09 72.38 49.00
N VAL A 362 -25.33 72.49 50.31
CA VAL A 362 -24.77 73.58 51.14
C VAL A 362 -23.61 73.17 52.07
N THR A 363 -23.26 71.89 52.24
CA THR A 363 -22.27 71.50 53.26
C THR A 363 -21.15 70.54 52.82
N LYS A 364 -20.56 70.76 51.63
CA LYS A 364 -19.17 70.34 51.39
C LYS A 364 -18.34 71.43 50.71
N LYS A 365 -17.66 72.21 51.57
CA LYS A 365 -16.34 72.87 51.41
C LYS A 365 -16.30 74.06 50.42
N ALA A 366 -16.24 75.34 50.81
CA ALA A 366 -15.94 76.01 52.09
C ALA A 366 -14.63 75.61 52.81
N ARG A 367 -13.78 74.78 52.19
CA ARG A 367 -12.44 74.45 52.71
C ARG A 367 -11.47 74.17 51.55
N ALA A 368 -11.31 75.18 50.72
CA ALA A 368 -10.17 75.37 49.83
C ALA A 368 -10.04 76.89 49.61
N GLY A 369 -9.44 77.56 50.59
CA GLY A 369 -9.02 78.95 50.49
C GLY A 369 -7.53 79.02 50.82
N PHE A 370 -6.83 79.88 50.07
CA PHE A 370 -5.41 80.27 50.13
C PHE A 370 -4.41 79.50 49.27
N ASN A 371 -4.18 79.96 48.02
CA ASN A 371 -3.08 80.89 47.67
C ASN A 371 -3.08 81.14 46.14
N THR A 372 -3.24 82.41 45.72
CA THR A 372 -2.20 83.31 45.13
C THR A 372 -1.93 83.03 43.64
N VAL A 373 -2.59 83.75 42.72
CA VAL A 373 -2.11 84.90 41.89
C VAL A 373 -1.06 84.54 40.81
N PHE A 374 -1.24 85.17 39.63
CA PHE A 374 -0.33 85.42 38.50
C PHE A 374 -0.40 84.48 37.28
N ASN A 375 -1.08 85.02 36.24
CA ASN A 375 -0.53 85.34 34.92
C ASN A 375 0.07 84.26 33.99
N VAL A 376 -0.53 84.22 32.80
CA VAL A 376 0.11 84.55 31.51
C VAL A 376 0.99 83.49 30.82
N PHE A 377 0.53 83.20 29.59
CA PHE A 377 1.25 82.90 28.34
C PHE A 377 1.76 81.49 27.98
N PHE A 378 1.47 81.22 26.70
CA PHE A 378 2.25 80.53 25.67
C PHE A 378 2.35 78.99 25.66
N PHE A 379 1.69 78.47 24.63
CA PHE A 379 2.25 77.66 23.52
C PHE A 379 2.32 76.14 23.61
N ARG A 380 1.96 75.56 22.45
CA ARG A 380 2.54 74.35 21.81
C ARG A 380 2.16 73.03 22.52
N GLY A 381 1.61 72.02 21.87
CA GLY A 381 1.50 71.67 20.45
C GLY A 381 1.78 70.18 20.32
N LYS A 382 1.08 69.51 19.38
CA LYS A 382 1.24 68.10 18.95
C LYS A 382 1.02 67.07 20.08
N GLY A 383 0.32 65.97 19.88
CA GLY A 383 0.13 65.16 18.69
C GLY A 383 0.49 63.74 19.11
N GLU A 384 -0.44 62.81 18.92
CA GLU A 384 -0.27 61.47 18.36
C GLU A 384 -1.67 60.92 18.04
#